data_AF-A0A9X1QL14-F1
#
_entry.id   AF-A0A9X1QL14-F1
#
_cell.length_a   1.000
_cell.length_b   1.000
_cell.length_c   1.000
_cell.angle_alpha   90.00
_cell.angle_beta   90.00
_cell.angle_gamma   90.00
#
_symmetry.space_group_name_H-M   'P 1'
#
loop_
_entity.id
_entity.type
_entity.pdbx_description
1 polymer ?
#
loop_
_entity_poly.entity_id
_entity_poly.type
_entity_poly.pdbx_seq_one_letter_code
_entity_poly.pdbx_strand_id
1 'polypeptide(L)' 'MTVVESIGPADPGFLEAARRHILRAWRYKPALEDGVAVPSSTVINLSFRLEDV' A
#
# COMPACT_ATOMS: atom_id res chain seq x y z
N MET A 1 -2.75 -12.90 -1.21
CA MET A 1 -2.21 -12.18 -0.04
C MET A 1 -1.58 -10.89 -0.54
N THR A 2 -2.02 -9.72 -0.08
CA THR A 2 -1.43 -8.44 -0.51
C THR A 2 -0.24 -8.10 0.39
N VAL A 3 0.93 -7.91 -0.21
CA VAL A 3 2.17 -7.57 0.48
C VAL A 3 2.42 -6.07 0.32
N VAL A 4 2.81 -5.40 1.41
CA VAL A 4 3.10 -3.96 1.44
C VAL A 4 4.50 -3.80 2.01
N GLU A 5 5.38 -3.17 1.24
CA GLU A 5 6.79 -2.97 1.56
C GLU A 5 7.19 -1.52 1.26
N SER A 6 8.20 -1.00 1.95
CA SER A 6 8.76 0.32 1.65
C SER A 6 9.77 0.23 0.51
N ILE A 7 9.73 1.20 -0.40
CA ILE A 7 10.70 1.33 -1.51
C ILE A 7 12.03 1.93 -1.00
N GLY A 8 12.06 2.50 0.21
CA GLY A 8 13.23 3.14 0.82
C GLY A 8 13.21 3.09 2.36
N PRO A 9 14.15 3.81 3.02
CA PRO A 9 14.22 3.85 4.49
C PRO A 9 12.93 4.43 5.06
N ALA A 10 12.31 3.68 5.96
CA ALA A 10 11.10 4.06 6.66
C ALA A 10 11.24 3.70 8.14
N ASP A 11 10.70 4.54 9.02
CA ASP A 11 10.56 4.19 10.43
C ASP A 11 9.65 2.94 10.57
N PRO A 12 10.02 1.92 11.37
CA PRO A 12 9.23 0.69 11.49
C PRO A 12 7.81 0.92 12.01
N GLY A 13 7.62 1.84 12.97
CA GLY A 13 6.31 2.17 13.53
C GLY A 13 5.43 2.87 12.50
N PHE A 14 6.01 3.76 11.72
CA PHE A 14 5.37 4.40 10.59
C PHE A 14 4.96 3.41 9.49
N LEU A 15 5.86 2.49 9.10
CA LEU A 15 5.58 1.48 8.07
C LEU A 15 4.40 0.59 8.48
N GLU A 16 4.35 0.18 9.75
CA GLU A 16 3.24 -0.63 10.27
C GLU A 16 1.91 0.14 10.29
N ALA A 17 1.92 1.42 10.65
CA ALA A 17 0.72 2.27 10.58
C ALA A 17 0.23 2.42 9.12
N ALA A 18 1.16 2.68 8.20
CA ALA A 18 0.87 2.81 6.78
C ALA A 18 0.31 1.51 6.19
N ARG A 19 0.90 0.36 6.53
CA ARG A 19 0.44 -0.97 6.11
C ARG A 19 -1.00 -1.23 6.55
N ARG A 20 -1.34 -0.99 7.82
CA ARG A 20 -2.71 -1.15 8.32
C ARG A 20 -3.69 -0.22 7.60
N HIS A 21 -3.31 1.05 7.39
CA HIS A 21 -4.14 2.02 6.70
C HIS A 21 -4.41 1.61 5.25
N ILE A 22 -3.36 1.27 4.51
CA ILE A 22 -3.44 0.80 3.12
C ILE A 22 -4.31 -0.45 3.04
N LEU A 23 -4.03 -1.49 3.82
CA LEU A 23 -4.77 -2.74 3.71
C LEU A 23 -6.26 -2.57 4.05
N ARG A 24 -6.61 -1.60 4.89
CA ARG A 24 -8.00 -1.25 5.18
C ARG A 24 -8.67 -0.46 4.06
N ALA A 25 -7.96 0.49 3.45
CA ALA A 25 -8.54 1.41 2.46
C ALA A 25 -8.43 0.90 1.02
N TRP A 26 -7.45 0.04 0.73
CA TRP A 26 -7.09 -0.37 -0.61
C TRP A 26 -8.09 -1.38 -1.15
N ARG A 27 -8.82 -0.97 -2.18
CA ARG A 27 -9.62 -1.89 -2.98
C ARG A 27 -8.77 -2.45 -4.11
N TYR A 28 -8.27 -3.66 -3.90
CA TYR A 28 -7.46 -4.35 -4.91
C TYR A 28 -8.29 -4.54 -6.17
N LYS A 29 -7.81 -3.98 -7.29
CA LYS A 29 -8.32 -4.26 -8.63
C LYS A 29 -7.16 -4.89 -9.40
N PRO A 30 -7.25 -6.18 -9.77
CA PRO A 30 -6.22 -6.79 -10.58
C PRO A 30 -6.15 -6.08 -11.93
N ALA A 31 -4.95 -6.03 -12.50
CA ALA A 31 -4.80 -5.76 -13.92
C ALA A 31 -5.51 -6.87 -14.72
N LEU A 32 -6.08 -6.50 -15.86
CA LEU A 32 -6.71 -7.43 -16.80
C LEU A 32 -5.85 -7.50 -18.06
N GLU A 33 -5.50 -8.71 -18.47
CA GLU A 33 -4.88 -9.02 -19.77
C GLU A 33 -5.81 -9.99 -20.49
N ASP A 34 -6.32 -9.61 -21.67
CA ASP A 34 -7.34 -10.36 -22.42
C ASP A 34 -8.58 -10.74 -21.58
N GLY A 35 -8.95 -9.90 -20.61
CA GLY A 35 -10.07 -10.14 -19.70
C GLY A 35 -9.77 -11.08 -18.53
N VAL A 36 -8.55 -11.61 -18.44
CA VAL A 36 -8.07 -12.46 -17.35
C VAL A 36 -7.34 -11.62 -16.31
N ALA A 37 -7.65 -11.85 -15.02
CA ALA A 37 -6.95 -11.18 -13.92
C ALA A 37 -5.50 -11.66 -13.82
N VAL A 38 -4.55 -10.72 -13.94
CA VAL A 38 -3.12 -11.00 -13.83
C VAL A 38 -2.51 -10.35 -12.58
N PRO A 39 -1.49 -10.98 -11.97
CA PRO A 39 -0.76 -10.38 -10.85
C PRO A 39 -0.12 -9.07 -11.29
N SER A 40 -0.31 -8.04 -10.47
CA SER A 40 0.13 -6.67 -10.76
C SER A 40 0.67 -6.02 -9.49
N SER A 41 1.72 -5.23 -9.66
CA SER A 41 2.33 -4.43 -8.60
C SER A 41 1.97 -2.96 -8.80
N THR A 42 1.72 -2.24 -7.70
CA THR A 42 1.47 -0.80 -7.74
C THR A 42 2.30 -0.12 -6.66
N VAL A 43 2.94 0.98 -7.05
CA VAL A 43 3.62 1.88 -6.11
C VAL A 43 2.65 3.00 -5.77
N ILE A 44 2.35 3.16 -4.47
CA ILE A 44 1.57 4.30 -3.96
C ILE A 44 2.46 5.15 -3.09
N ASN A 45 2.44 6.47 -3.34
CA ASN A 45 3.08 7.43 -2.47
C ASN A 45 2.12 7.86 -1.35
N LEU A 46 2.51 7.66 -0.10
CA LEU A 46 1.72 8.03 1.08
C LEU A 46 2.44 9.07 1.89
N SER A 47 1.73 10.16 2.17
CA SER A 47 2.17 11.23 3.06
C SER A 47 1.25 11.28 4.26
N PHE A 48 1.80 11.10 5.46
CA PHE A 48 1.07 11.29 6.70
C PHE A 48 1.49 12.63 7.31
N ARG A 49 0.53 13.33 7.91
CA ARG A 49 0.77 14.49 8.74
C ARG A 49 0.46 14.08 10.17
N LEU A 50 1.41 14.22 11.09
CA LEU A 50 1.10 14.18 12.51
C LEU A 50 0.34 15.46 12.85
N GLU A 51 -0.85 15.31 13.41
CA GLU A 51 -1.57 16.41 14.04
C GLU A 51 -1.06 16.52 15.48
N ASP A 52 -0.72 17.74 15.91
CA ASP A 52 -0.37 18.03 17.29
C ASP A 52 -1.66 17.96 18.13
N VAL A 53 -1.66 17.15 19.19
CA VAL A 53 -2.81 16.95 20.09
C VAL A 53 -2.75 17.87 21.29
#